data_AF-A0A4P6USG8-F1
#
_entry.id   AF-A0A4P6USG8-F1
#
_cell.length_a   1.000
_cell.length_b   1.000
_cell.length_c   1.000
_cell.angle_alpha   90.00
_cell.angle_beta   90.00
_cell.angle_gamma   90.00
#
_symmetry.space_group_name_H-M   'P 1'
#
loop_
_entity.id
_entity.type
_entity.pdbx_description
1 polymer ?
#
loop_
_entity_poly.entity_id
_entity_poly.type
_entity_poly.pdbx_seq_one_letter_code
_entity_poly.pdbx_strand_id
1 'polypeptide(L)'
;MVDRIKNMKIKNKLIFISSILLIVPLIIVSCINYYETRDHLNELGKTNLSNSVEMTLEMMNGLAQSVDKGEISLEEAQERVKEAILGSKNSDGTRSINENFDLGEHGYIFIVDEKGTLVAHPSKEGSNIWDDKDSKGNQYIQEIIKAAQSGGGFVYYDYPLIGNESQIEEKVAYSKIDENWGWVVAASTYMMDFNQPANTVLFVNIITLLAAVVIGFIIIWTFASSMSKRIQNVTERMKLLANADLSQEPLKIQTKDETGQLANAMNEMQANLKNMLEKIAENAEILSSSSEELTHSANEVKLGTRQIVTTMEEIAQGAEKQADNASELSSIATNFATTSQEASNHGGRVQRRAEKILTLTNEGSHLMETSSKQMKMIDHIVRESVNKVNELHTQVQEISQLVFIIRDIAEQTNLLSLNAAIEAARAGEHGKGFAVVAEEVRKLAEQVALSVTDITKIVRNIQNEFGMVTAALTEGYKEVEQGSNQIQTTHKTFMTIQDALKEMVDSIMAVADNLSKIADDSQEMSSSIQEIAAISEEAAAGIEETTAAAEETSSSMEEISASAEQLANLAEELNQLVQQFKL
;
A
#
# COMPACT_ATOMS: atom_id res chain seq x y z
N MET A 1 -30.67 33.62 50.64
CA MET A 1 -31.49 32.40 50.45
C MET A 1 -31.37 31.86 49.03
N VAL A 2 -31.50 32.70 48.00
CA VAL A 2 -31.37 32.33 46.58
C VAL A 2 -30.04 31.64 46.23
N ASP A 3 -28.91 32.10 46.76
CA ASP A 3 -27.60 31.47 46.47
C ASP A 3 -27.40 30.09 47.12
N ARG A 4 -28.01 29.86 48.29
CA ARG A 4 -28.02 28.51 48.90
C ARG A 4 -28.83 27.54 48.06
N ILE A 5 -29.93 27.99 47.44
CA ILE A 5 -30.79 27.17 46.57
C ILE A 5 -30.08 26.84 45.25
N LYS A 6 -29.23 27.73 44.73
CA LYS A 6 -28.48 27.48 43.47
C LYS A 6 -27.59 26.25 43.55
N ASN A 7 -26.89 26.05 44.66
CA ASN A 7 -25.88 24.99 44.84
C ASN A 7 -26.44 23.68 45.44
N MET A 8 -27.76 23.57 45.64
CA MET A 8 -28.37 22.34 46.13
C MET A 8 -28.42 21.27 45.03
N LYS A 9 -28.22 20.00 45.42
CA LYS A 9 -28.49 18.85 44.55
C LYS A 9 -29.92 18.94 44.01
N ILE A 10 -30.12 18.50 42.77
CA ILE A 10 -31.41 18.56 42.05
C ILE A 10 -32.56 18.02 42.92
N LYS A 11 -32.36 16.88 43.60
CA LYS A 11 -33.31 16.32 44.57
C LYS A 11 -33.78 17.35 45.60
N ASN A 12 -32.84 17.97 46.31
CA ASN A 12 -33.16 18.85 47.44
C ASN A 12 -33.78 20.17 46.95
N LYS A 13 -33.37 20.63 45.76
CA LYS A 13 -33.90 21.84 45.13
C LYS A 13 -35.38 21.66 44.73
N LEU A 14 -35.72 20.52 44.14
CA LEU A 14 -37.10 20.16 43.79
C LEU A 14 -37.98 20.00 45.03
N ILE A 15 -37.49 19.26 46.04
CA ILE A 15 -38.24 19.10 47.31
C ILE A 15 -38.54 20.46 47.92
N PHE A 16 -37.52 21.32 48.02
CA PHE A 16 -37.66 22.63 48.65
C PHE A 16 -38.68 23.53 47.93
N ILE A 17 -38.57 23.67 46.60
CA ILE A 17 -39.46 24.54 45.81
C ILE A 17 -40.90 23.99 45.83
N SER A 18 -41.07 22.69 45.61
CA SER A 18 -42.40 22.07 45.57
C SER A 18 -43.08 22.06 46.94
N SER A 19 -42.33 21.91 48.04
CA SER A 19 -42.90 22.04 49.39
C SER A 19 -43.37 23.46 49.71
N ILE A 20 -42.64 24.49 49.26
CA ILE A 20 -43.10 25.89 49.41
C ILE A 20 -44.39 26.13 48.62
N LEU A 21 -44.46 25.66 47.38
CA LEU A 21 -45.64 25.78 46.53
C LEU A 21 -46.86 25.01 47.07
N LEU A 22 -46.64 23.95 47.84
CA LEU A 22 -47.72 23.21 48.49
C LEU A 22 -48.22 23.90 49.77
N ILE A 23 -47.30 24.31 50.65
CA ILE A 23 -47.64 24.74 52.01
C ILE A 23 -48.23 26.15 52.04
N VAL A 24 -47.64 27.09 51.30
CA VAL A 24 -48.03 28.52 51.39
C VAL A 24 -49.48 28.76 50.96
N PRO A 25 -49.97 28.25 49.80
CA PRO A 25 -51.35 28.46 49.40
C PRO A 25 -52.36 27.80 50.36
N LEU A 26 -52.05 26.61 50.88
CA LEU A 26 -52.94 25.89 51.80
C LEU A 26 -53.11 26.66 53.13
N ILE A 27 -52.06 27.27 53.65
CA ILE A 27 -52.14 28.13 54.85
C ILE A 27 -53.01 29.36 54.57
N ILE A 28 -52.79 30.03 53.43
CA ILE A 28 -53.55 31.24 53.06
C ILE A 28 -55.05 30.93 52.96
N VAL A 29 -55.42 29.87 52.23
CA VAL A 29 -56.83 29.45 52.07
C VAL A 29 -57.45 29.08 53.41
N SER A 30 -56.73 28.33 54.25
CA SER A 30 -57.23 27.93 55.57
C SER A 30 -57.44 29.13 56.49
N CYS A 31 -56.56 30.14 56.45
CA CYS A 31 -56.73 31.37 57.24
C CYS A 31 -57.94 32.17 56.77
N ILE A 32 -58.10 32.39 55.47
CA ILE A 32 -59.23 33.15 54.90
C ILE A 32 -60.56 32.49 55.29
N ASN A 33 -60.68 31.18 55.12
CA ASN A 33 -61.90 30.43 55.40
C ASN A 33 -62.32 30.52 56.88
N TYR A 34 -61.36 30.50 57.81
CA TYR A 34 -61.65 30.66 59.24
C TYR A 34 -62.20 32.05 59.58
N TYR A 35 -61.55 33.11 59.09
CA TYR A 35 -62.00 34.48 59.35
C TYR A 35 -63.39 34.74 58.77
N GLU A 36 -63.64 34.30 57.53
CA GLU A 36 -64.95 34.45 56.87
C GLU A 36 -66.07 33.73 57.63
N THR A 37 -65.82 32.50 58.10
CA THR A 37 -66.80 31.72 58.88
C THR A 37 -67.13 32.41 60.20
N ARG A 38 -66.12 32.89 60.92
CA ARG A 38 -66.30 33.58 62.20
C ARG A 38 -67.09 34.87 62.04
N ASP A 39 -66.77 35.68 61.03
CA ASP A 39 -67.44 36.95 60.80
C ASP A 39 -68.90 36.74 60.34
N HIS A 40 -69.18 35.69 59.56
CA HIS A 40 -70.55 35.34 59.16
C HIS A 40 -71.41 34.87 60.34
N LEU A 41 -70.83 34.07 61.25
CA LEU A 41 -71.49 33.71 62.49
C LEU A 41 -71.82 34.97 63.29
N ASN A 42 -70.86 35.86 63.55
CA ASN A 42 -71.08 37.11 64.30
C ASN A 42 -72.19 38.02 63.74
N GLU A 43 -72.50 37.99 62.45
CA GLU A 43 -73.63 38.72 61.88
C GLU A 43 -74.97 38.00 62.08
N LEU A 44 -74.99 36.67 61.99
CA LEU A 44 -76.19 35.85 62.14
C LEU A 44 -76.84 36.02 63.53
N GLY A 45 -76.06 35.93 64.60
CA GLY A 45 -76.59 36.07 65.97
C GLY A 45 -76.90 37.51 66.37
N LYS A 46 -76.25 38.54 65.80
CA LYS A 46 -76.75 39.92 65.93
C LYS A 46 -78.17 40.04 65.37
N THR A 47 -78.39 39.42 64.21
CA THR A 47 -79.71 39.37 63.58
C THR A 47 -80.72 38.63 64.46
N ASN A 48 -80.36 37.47 65.05
CA ASN A 48 -81.23 36.74 65.97
C ASN A 48 -81.59 37.54 67.24
N LEU A 49 -80.62 38.26 67.83
CA LEU A 49 -80.87 39.13 68.98
C LEU A 49 -81.85 40.25 68.62
N SER A 50 -81.65 40.92 67.48
CA SER A 50 -82.54 41.98 67.01
C SER A 50 -83.96 41.47 66.76
N ASN A 51 -84.10 40.35 66.04
CA ASN A 51 -85.39 39.73 65.75
C ASN A 51 -86.13 39.30 67.02
N SER A 52 -85.40 38.79 68.02
CA SER A 52 -86.00 38.35 69.29
C SER A 52 -86.58 39.53 70.09
N VAL A 53 -85.90 40.68 70.08
CA VAL A 53 -86.42 41.91 70.69
C VAL A 53 -87.63 42.43 69.92
N GLU A 54 -87.57 42.52 68.59
CA GLU A 54 -88.71 43.02 67.80
C GLU A 54 -89.95 42.14 67.94
N MET A 55 -89.78 40.81 67.91
CA MET A 55 -90.87 39.87 68.15
C MET A 55 -91.49 40.05 69.54
N THR A 56 -90.67 40.31 70.57
CA THR A 56 -91.16 40.59 71.92
C THR A 56 -91.92 41.91 71.98
N LEU A 57 -91.43 42.96 71.31
CA LEU A 57 -92.11 44.27 71.24
C LEU A 57 -93.45 44.19 70.49
N GLU A 58 -93.53 43.45 69.37
CA GLU A 58 -94.81 43.24 68.69
C GLU A 58 -95.82 42.50 69.57
N MET A 59 -95.36 41.49 70.32
CA MET A 59 -96.20 40.79 71.29
C MET A 59 -96.68 41.73 72.41
N MET A 60 -95.80 42.60 72.93
CA MET A 60 -96.15 43.62 73.92
C MET A 60 -97.20 44.60 73.38
N ASN A 61 -97.03 45.07 72.14
CA ASN A 61 -97.99 45.96 71.48
C ASN A 61 -99.37 45.30 71.30
N GLY A 62 -99.40 44.02 70.91
CA GLY A 62 -100.64 43.24 70.84
C GLY A 62 -101.36 43.11 72.19
N LEU A 63 -100.61 42.89 73.27
CA LEU A 63 -101.15 42.82 74.63
C LEU A 63 -101.59 44.19 75.16
N ALA A 64 -100.86 45.27 74.86
CA ALA A 64 -101.23 46.64 75.20
C ALA A 64 -102.58 47.04 74.59
N GLN A 65 -102.85 46.66 73.33
CA GLN A 65 -104.16 46.88 72.71
C GLN A 65 -105.31 46.14 73.41
N SER A 66 -105.05 44.93 73.97
CA SER A 66 -106.05 44.20 74.76
C SER A 66 -106.29 44.86 76.13
N VAL A 67 -105.28 45.53 76.71
CA VAL A 67 -105.45 46.36 77.92
C VAL A 67 -106.31 47.59 77.61
N ASP A 68 -106.04 48.31 76.51
CA ASP A 68 -106.81 49.49 76.09
C ASP A 68 -108.29 49.17 75.80
N LYS A 69 -108.58 47.96 75.32
CA LYS A 69 -109.95 47.44 75.11
C LYS A 69 -110.64 46.97 76.40
N GLY A 70 -109.91 46.92 77.52
CA GLY A 70 -110.39 46.45 78.82
C GLY A 70 -110.58 44.93 78.91
N GLU A 71 -109.97 44.14 78.01
CA GLU A 71 -110.08 42.67 77.98
C GLU A 71 -109.25 42.00 79.09
N ILE A 72 -108.11 42.61 79.45
CA ILE A 72 -107.18 42.16 80.49
C ILE A 72 -106.66 43.37 81.28
N SER A 73 -106.22 43.16 82.52
CA SER A 73 -105.56 44.24 83.28
C SER A 73 -104.13 44.47 82.78
N LEU A 74 -103.59 45.67 83.03
CA LEU A 74 -102.19 45.99 82.72
C LEU A 74 -101.23 44.99 83.40
N GLU A 75 -101.52 44.58 84.65
CA GLU A 75 -100.72 43.62 85.39
C GLU A 75 -100.75 42.22 84.76
N GLU A 76 -101.92 41.80 84.24
CA GLU A 76 -102.05 40.52 83.54
C GLU A 76 -101.31 40.53 82.20
N ALA A 77 -101.41 41.63 81.43
CA ALA A 77 -100.69 41.80 80.17
C ALA A 77 -99.17 41.80 80.38
N GLN A 78 -98.71 42.54 81.39
CA GLN A 78 -97.31 42.62 81.77
C GLN A 78 -96.76 41.25 82.17
N GLU A 79 -97.50 40.45 82.95
CA GLU A 79 -97.05 39.12 83.35
C GLU A 79 -97.01 38.13 82.16
N ARG A 80 -97.99 38.17 81.23
CA ARG A 80 -97.97 37.33 80.02
C ARG A 80 -96.73 37.55 79.16
N VAL A 81 -96.25 38.79 79.06
CA VAL A 81 -95.01 39.09 78.33
C VAL A 81 -93.83 38.40 79.00
N LYS A 82 -93.71 38.51 80.32
CA LYS A 82 -92.63 37.85 81.08
C LYS A 82 -92.68 36.33 80.92
N GLU A 83 -93.87 35.73 80.94
CA GLU A 83 -94.05 34.30 80.71
C GLU A 83 -93.67 33.87 79.30
N ALA A 84 -93.97 34.68 78.29
CA ALA A 84 -93.61 34.34 76.92
C ALA A 84 -92.09 34.44 76.65
N ILE A 85 -91.38 35.37 77.30
CA ILE A 85 -89.92 35.50 77.11
C ILE A 85 -89.06 34.64 78.03
N LEU A 86 -89.57 34.28 79.22
CA LEU A 86 -88.80 33.58 80.27
C LEU A 86 -89.59 32.46 80.99
N GLY A 87 -90.83 32.17 80.60
CA GLY A 87 -91.67 31.19 81.29
C GLY A 87 -92.27 31.69 82.61
N SER A 88 -93.15 30.88 83.21
CA SER A 88 -93.77 31.17 84.50
C SER A 88 -92.74 31.28 85.63
N LYS A 89 -93.04 32.12 86.63
CA LYS A 89 -92.15 32.35 87.77
C LYS A 89 -92.09 31.11 88.67
N ASN A 90 -90.88 30.63 88.94
CA ASN A 90 -90.63 29.51 89.83
C ASN A 90 -90.90 29.88 91.30
N SER A 91 -91.08 28.87 92.15
CA SER A 91 -91.35 29.05 93.59
C SER A 91 -90.19 29.70 94.37
N ASP A 92 -88.98 29.73 93.80
CA ASP A 92 -87.79 30.41 94.34
C ASP A 92 -87.65 31.87 93.86
N GLY A 93 -88.59 32.35 93.03
CA GLY A 93 -88.59 33.70 92.48
C GLY A 93 -87.80 33.88 91.19
N THR A 94 -87.19 32.83 90.64
CA THR A 94 -86.47 32.84 89.37
C THR A 94 -87.36 32.47 88.17
N ARG A 95 -86.86 32.63 86.96
CA ARG A 95 -87.47 32.16 85.71
C ARG A 95 -86.43 31.36 84.90
N SER A 96 -86.89 30.31 84.22
CA SER A 96 -86.02 29.50 83.34
C SER A 96 -85.72 30.23 82.04
N ILE A 97 -84.58 29.97 81.41
CA ILE A 97 -84.32 30.48 80.06
C ILE A 97 -85.29 29.83 79.09
N ASN A 98 -85.93 30.61 78.22
CA ASN A 98 -86.82 30.09 77.20
C ASN A 98 -86.02 29.63 75.97
N GLU A 99 -85.94 28.33 75.76
CA GLU A 99 -85.23 27.71 74.63
C GLU A 99 -85.91 27.93 73.27
N ASN A 100 -87.12 28.49 73.22
CA ASN A 100 -87.79 28.81 71.95
C ASN A 100 -87.15 29.99 71.22
N PHE A 101 -86.32 30.78 71.90
CA PHE A 101 -85.51 31.84 71.26
C PHE A 101 -84.11 31.31 70.96
N ASP A 102 -83.72 31.31 69.69
CA ASP A 102 -82.39 30.88 69.24
C ASP A 102 -81.33 31.95 69.53
N LEU A 103 -80.97 32.06 70.80
CA LEU A 103 -80.00 33.01 71.34
C LEU A 103 -78.73 32.32 71.83
N GLY A 104 -78.47 31.07 71.45
CA GLY A 104 -77.37 30.27 71.99
C GLY A 104 -77.68 29.67 73.36
N GLU A 105 -76.82 28.74 73.81
CA GLU A 105 -77.03 27.91 75.02
C GLU A 105 -77.29 28.75 76.28
N HIS A 106 -76.62 29.90 76.41
CA HIS A 106 -76.72 30.76 77.58
C HIS A 106 -77.43 32.10 77.30
N GLY A 107 -78.01 32.27 76.12
CA GLY A 107 -78.69 33.50 75.73
C GLY A 107 -80.12 33.60 76.26
N TYR A 108 -80.57 34.82 76.54
CA TYR A 108 -81.91 35.07 77.07
C TYR A 108 -82.37 36.51 76.84
N ILE A 109 -83.68 36.69 76.88
CA ILE A 109 -84.35 38.00 76.85
C ILE A 109 -84.60 38.46 78.29
N PHE A 110 -84.36 39.73 78.56
CA PHE A 110 -84.70 40.38 79.82
C PHE A 110 -85.32 41.74 79.55
N ILE A 111 -86.03 42.26 80.54
CA ILE A 111 -86.70 43.56 80.47
C ILE A 111 -86.22 44.40 81.64
N VAL A 112 -85.90 45.66 81.36
CA VAL A 112 -85.51 46.65 82.37
C VAL A 112 -86.39 47.89 82.23
N ASP A 113 -86.78 48.51 83.35
CA ASP A 113 -87.47 49.81 83.31
C ASP A 113 -86.47 50.96 83.07
N GLU A 114 -86.98 52.17 82.82
CA GLU A 114 -86.13 53.36 82.60
C GLU A 114 -85.23 53.72 83.79
N LYS A 115 -85.50 53.17 84.97
CA LYS A 115 -84.74 53.41 86.21
C LYS A 115 -83.70 52.32 86.48
N GLY A 116 -83.55 51.34 85.60
CA GLY A 116 -82.59 50.24 85.76
C GLY A 116 -83.10 49.07 86.61
N THR A 117 -84.40 49.00 86.89
CA THR A 117 -85.00 47.86 87.59
C THR A 117 -85.30 46.74 86.61
N LEU A 118 -84.77 45.55 86.84
CA LEU A 118 -85.04 44.37 86.03
C LEU A 118 -86.49 43.93 86.24
N VAL A 119 -87.34 44.19 85.27
CA VAL A 119 -88.76 43.84 85.31
C VAL A 119 -89.00 42.37 84.96
N ALA A 120 -88.14 41.81 84.10
CA ALA A 120 -88.11 40.40 83.76
C ALA A 120 -86.66 39.96 83.59
N HIS A 121 -86.18 39.02 84.39
CA HIS A 121 -84.81 38.50 84.28
C HIS A 121 -84.75 37.09 84.85
N PRO A 122 -83.98 36.15 84.27
CA PRO A 122 -83.92 34.76 84.75
C PRO A 122 -83.67 34.63 86.26
N SER A 123 -82.67 35.35 86.79
CA SER A 123 -82.23 35.19 88.19
C SER A 123 -82.34 36.44 89.08
N LYS A 124 -82.67 37.61 88.53
CA LYS A 124 -82.51 38.92 89.20
C LYS A 124 -83.74 39.83 89.04
N GLU A 125 -84.90 39.25 88.71
CA GLU A 125 -86.15 40.00 88.56
C GLU A 125 -86.49 40.78 89.85
N GLY A 126 -86.76 42.07 89.70
CA GLY A 126 -87.07 43.02 90.78
C GLY A 126 -85.86 43.76 91.34
N SER A 127 -84.63 43.39 90.97
CA SER A 127 -83.42 44.13 91.40
C SER A 127 -83.16 45.35 90.53
N ASN A 128 -82.68 46.43 91.16
CA ASN A 128 -82.21 47.61 90.43
C ASN A 128 -80.70 47.51 90.25
N ILE A 129 -80.26 47.60 88.99
CA ILE A 129 -78.87 47.42 88.59
C ILE A 129 -78.31 48.67 87.90
N TRP A 130 -78.94 49.84 88.10
CA TRP A 130 -78.58 51.09 87.41
C TRP A 130 -77.10 51.47 87.55
N ASP A 131 -76.53 51.25 88.74
CA ASP A 131 -75.13 51.58 89.06
C ASP A 131 -74.16 50.39 88.91
N ASP A 132 -74.67 49.20 88.53
CA ASP A 132 -73.83 48.01 88.34
C ASP A 132 -72.85 48.22 87.19
N LYS A 133 -71.63 47.70 87.38
CA LYS A 133 -70.55 47.80 86.39
C LYS A 133 -70.09 46.41 85.95
N ASP A 134 -69.75 46.29 84.68
CA ASP A 134 -69.05 45.11 84.18
C ASP A 134 -67.59 45.07 84.70
N SER A 135 -66.86 43.99 84.41
CA SER A 135 -65.44 43.83 84.77
C SER A 135 -64.52 44.91 84.17
N LYS A 136 -64.98 45.59 83.10
CA LYS A 136 -64.29 46.69 82.41
C LYS A 136 -64.66 48.07 83.00
N GLY A 137 -65.58 48.13 83.96
CA GLY A 137 -66.01 49.35 84.65
C GLY A 137 -67.15 50.10 83.97
N ASN A 138 -67.75 49.54 82.93
CA ASN A 138 -68.85 50.14 82.17
C ASN A 138 -70.19 49.92 82.88
N GLN A 139 -71.01 50.97 82.94
CA GLN A 139 -72.38 50.89 83.42
C GLN A 139 -73.28 50.32 82.33
N TYR A 140 -73.18 49.00 82.12
CA TYR A 140 -73.73 48.30 80.96
C TYR A 140 -75.24 48.49 80.82
N ILE A 141 -76.01 48.53 81.93
CA ILE A 141 -77.46 48.72 81.85
C ILE A 141 -77.84 50.13 81.39
N GLN A 142 -77.04 51.15 81.74
CA GLN A 142 -77.28 52.52 81.28
C GLN A 142 -77.04 52.63 79.78
N GLU A 143 -75.99 51.98 79.27
CA GLU A 143 -75.71 51.94 77.84
C GLU A 143 -76.76 51.13 77.08
N ILE A 144 -77.29 50.04 77.66
CA ILE A 144 -78.42 49.27 77.09
C ILE A 144 -79.67 50.15 77.00
N ILE A 145 -80.05 50.84 78.07
CA ILE A 145 -81.23 51.72 78.09
C ILE A 145 -81.04 52.89 77.09
N LYS A 146 -79.85 53.48 77.03
CA LYS A 146 -79.52 54.55 76.09
C LYS A 146 -79.54 54.08 74.63
N ALA A 147 -79.05 52.87 74.36
CA ALA A 147 -79.14 52.25 73.05
C ALA A 147 -80.60 52.02 72.64
N ALA A 148 -81.43 51.53 73.57
CA ALA A 148 -82.85 51.35 73.36
C ALA A 148 -83.60 52.65 73.06
N GLN A 149 -83.31 53.73 73.81
CA GLN A 149 -83.87 55.07 73.60
C GLN A 149 -83.46 55.71 72.27
N SER A 150 -82.32 55.30 71.71
CA SER A 150 -81.80 55.81 70.43
C SER A 150 -82.41 55.11 69.20
N GLY A 151 -83.48 54.31 69.38
CA GLY A 151 -84.15 53.57 68.32
C GLY A 151 -83.74 52.09 68.19
N GLY A 152 -82.86 51.63 69.08
CA GLY A 152 -82.35 50.27 69.13
C GLY A 152 -80.83 50.20 68.94
N GLY A 153 -80.15 49.29 69.63
CA GLY A 153 -78.70 49.13 69.48
C GLY A 153 -78.09 47.96 70.23
N PHE A 154 -76.87 47.60 69.83
CA PHE A 154 -76.06 46.55 70.45
C PHE A 154 -75.11 47.13 71.49
N VAL A 155 -75.04 46.48 72.64
CA VAL A 155 -74.10 46.80 73.72
C VAL A 155 -73.33 45.54 74.07
N TYR A 156 -72.00 45.67 74.12
CA TYR A 156 -71.09 44.61 74.52
C TYR A 156 -70.58 44.90 75.92
N TYR A 157 -70.62 43.89 76.78
CA TYR A 157 -70.26 44.04 78.18
C TYR A 157 -69.87 42.68 78.74
N ASP A 158 -69.02 42.69 79.75
CA ASP A 158 -68.59 41.46 80.39
C ASP A 158 -69.60 41.08 81.48
N TYR A 159 -70.11 39.85 81.44
CA TYR A 159 -71.11 39.39 82.39
C TYR A 159 -70.81 37.98 82.89
N PRO A 160 -71.11 37.67 84.17
CA PRO A 160 -70.97 36.31 84.66
C PRO A 160 -71.94 35.38 83.95
N LEU A 161 -71.45 34.20 83.55
CA LEU A 161 -72.26 33.19 82.89
C LEU A 161 -73.43 32.77 83.78
N ILE A 162 -74.62 32.57 83.19
CA ILE A 162 -75.76 32.07 83.96
C ILE A 162 -75.43 30.67 84.52
N GLY A 163 -75.59 30.50 85.83
CA GLY A 163 -75.26 29.26 86.54
C GLY A 163 -73.80 29.16 87.01
N ASN A 164 -72.92 30.08 86.62
CA ASN A 164 -71.51 30.10 87.06
C ASN A 164 -70.98 31.54 87.22
N GLU A 165 -71.15 32.11 88.41
CA GLU A 165 -70.75 33.49 88.71
C GLU A 165 -69.24 33.74 88.68
N SER A 166 -68.41 32.70 88.67
CA SER A 166 -66.94 32.83 88.64
C SER A 166 -66.39 32.99 87.22
N GLN A 167 -67.18 32.67 86.20
CA GLN A 167 -66.78 32.75 84.79
C GLN A 167 -67.38 34.00 84.16
N ILE A 168 -66.50 34.96 83.84
CA ILE A 168 -66.87 36.22 83.18
C ILE A 168 -66.60 36.06 81.70
N GLU A 169 -67.64 36.25 80.89
CA GLU A 169 -67.56 36.14 79.44
C GLU A 169 -68.11 37.41 78.79
N GLU A 170 -67.59 37.74 77.61
CA GLU A 170 -68.09 38.90 76.86
C GLU A 170 -69.49 38.58 76.33
N LYS A 171 -70.44 39.43 76.68
CA LYS A 171 -71.85 39.31 76.34
C LYS A 171 -72.25 40.45 75.42
N VAL A 172 -73.15 40.16 74.49
CA VAL A 172 -73.77 41.15 73.62
C VAL A 172 -75.26 41.18 73.89
N ALA A 173 -75.83 42.37 74.04
CA ALA A 173 -77.27 42.58 74.12
C ALA A 173 -77.72 43.53 73.02
N TYR A 174 -78.80 43.17 72.34
CA TYR A 174 -79.58 44.13 71.56
C TYR A 174 -80.75 44.59 72.39
N SER A 175 -81.08 45.88 72.35
CA SER A 175 -82.19 46.41 73.14
C SER A 175 -82.96 47.50 72.42
N LYS A 176 -84.25 47.62 72.71
CA LYS A 176 -85.17 48.62 72.14
C LYS A 176 -86.31 48.88 73.12
N ILE A 177 -86.81 50.12 73.14
CA ILE A 177 -87.83 50.56 74.10
C ILE A 177 -89.23 50.25 73.58
N ASP A 178 -90.09 49.76 74.47
CA ASP A 178 -91.54 49.66 74.25
C ASP A 178 -92.21 51.01 74.55
N GLU A 179 -92.96 51.52 73.58
CA GLU A 179 -93.63 52.82 73.68
C GLU A 179 -94.86 52.77 74.61
N ASN A 180 -95.40 51.58 74.90
CA ASN A 180 -96.63 51.44 75.67
C ASN A 180 -96.38 51.50 77.18
N TRP A 181 -95.36 50.80 77.67
CA TRP A 181 -95.09 50.62 79.10
C TRP A 181 -93.75 51.22 79.56
N GLY A 182 -92.97 51.82 78.65
CA GLY A 182 -91.65 52.38 78.97
C GLY A 182 -90.62 51.32 79.37
N TRP A 183 -90.85 50.07 78.96
CA TRP A 183 -89.97 48.95 79.23
C TRP A 183 -88.92 48.81 78.14
N VAL A 184 -87.65 48.65 78.52
CA VAL A 184 -86.57 48.32 77.59
C VAL A 184 -86.47 46.81 77.52
N VAL A 185 -86.80 46.26 76.36
CA VAL A 185 -86.63 44.84 76.06
C VAL A 185 -85.23 44.64 75.52
N ALA A 186 -84.50 43.69 76.09
CA ALA A 186 -83.15 43.35 75.68
C ALA A 186 -83.00 41.84 75.47
N ALA A 187 -82.59 41.41 74.28
CA ALA A 187 -82.16 40.05 74.03
C ALA A 187 -80.63 40.00 74.13
N SER A 188 -80.08 38.99 74.79
CA SER A 188 -78.64 38.92 75.05
C SER A 188 -78.08 37.51 74.90
N THR A 189 -76.82 37.40 74.49
CA THR A 189 -76.06 36.14 74.38
C THR A 189 -74.57 36.37 74.61
N TYR A 190 -73.80 35.29 74.83
CA TYR A 190 -72.36 35.35 75.03
C TYR A 190 -71.59 35.14 73.72
N MET A 191 -70.50 35.89 73.52
CA MET A 191 -69.65 35.80 72.32
C MET A 191 -69.03 34.41 72.14
N MET A 192 -68.90 33.63 73.21
CA MET A 192 -68.40 32.26 73.16
C MET A 192 -69.39 31.29 72.50
N ASP A 193 -70.68 31.39 72.82
CA ASP A 193 -71.74 30.61 72.19
C ASP A 193 -71.81 30.96 70.69
N PHE A 194 -71.50 32.22 70.38
CA PHE A 194 -71.53 32.75 69.04
C PHE A 194 -70.45 32.15 68.11
N ASN A 195 -69.24 31.97 68.64
CA ASN A 195 -68.06 31.54 67.89
C ASN A 195 -67.76 30.04 68.03
N GLN A 196 -68.54 29.31 68.84
CA GLN A 196 -68.35 27.88 69.07
C GLN A 196 -68.37 27.04 67.76
N PRO A 197 -69.25 27.31 66.77
CA PRO A 197 -69.20 26.60 65.48
C PRO A 197 -67.94 26.90 64.65
N ALA A 198 -67.33 28.10 64.76
CA ALA A 198 -66.10 28.46 64.06
C ALA A 198 -64.89 27.63 64.53
N ASN A 199 -64.86 27.23 65.81
CA ASN A 199 -63.77 26.42 66.36
C ASN A 199 -63.79 24.98 65.82
N THR A 200 -64.97 24.43 65.54
CA THR A 200 -65.12 23.12 64.89
C THR A 200 -64.56 23.14 63.46
N VAL A 201 -64.82 24.22 62.72
CA VAL A 201 -64.27 24.43 61.36
C VAL A 201 -62.74 24.55 61.40
N LEU A 202 -62.18 25.26 62.38
CA LEU A 202 -60.72 25.37 62.57
C LEU A 202 -60.06 24.00 62.74
N PHE A 203 -60.64 23.13 63.58
CA PHE A 203 -60.09 21.80 63.85
C PHE A 203 -60.07 20.90 62.60
N VAL A 204 -61.16 20.88 61.83
CA VAL A 204 -61.26 20.12 60.58
C VAL A 204 -60.26 20.64 59.52
N ASN A 205 -60.08 21.96 59.44
CA ASN A 205 -59.09 22.57 58.54
C ASN A 205 -57.65 22.19 58.88
N ILE A 206 -57.28 22.14 60.16
CA ILE A 206 -55.94 21.74 60.60
C ILE A 206 -55.64 20.28 60.21
N ILE A 207 -56.58 19.35 60.43
CA ILE A 207 -56.40 17.94 60.07
C ILE A 207 -56.22 17.78 58.56
N THR A 208 -57.06 18.45 57.78
CA THR A 208 -57.02 18.38 56.31
C THR A 208 -55.73 18.97 55.74
N LEU A 209 -55.25 20.09 56.31
CA LEU A 209 -53.96 20.69 55.98
C LEU A 209 -52.80 19.72 56.24
N LEU A 210 -52.79 19.07 57.41
CA LEU A 210 -51.72 18.16 57.81
C LEU A 210 -51.67 16.92 56.91
N ALA A 211 -52.83 16.35 56.57
CA ALA A 211 -52.93 15.24 55.64
C ALA A 211 -52.42 15.60 54.23
N ALA A 212 -52.81 16.78 53.71
CA ALA A 212 -52.37 17.26 52.40
C ALA A 212 -50.85 17.47 52.33
N VAL A 213 -50.25 18.04 53.40
CA VAL A 213 -48.79 18.24 53.48
C VAL A 213 -48.03 16.92 53.51
N VAL A 214 -48.50 15.94 54.29
CA VAL A 214 -47.85 14.61 54.37
C VAL A 214 -47.90 13.88 53.03
N ILE A 215 -49.08 13.81 52.40
CA ILE A 215 -49.25 13.14 51.10
C ILE A 215 -48.42 13.85 50.03
N GLY A 216 -48.48 15.18 49.97
CA GLY A 216 -47.71 15.96 49.02
C GLY A 216 -46.20 15.78 49.19
N PHE A 217 -45.72 15.72 50.44
CA PHE A 217 -44.31 15.46 50.72
C PHE A 217 -43.85 14.09 50.22
N ILE A 218 -44.65 13.03 50.42
CA ILE A 218 -44.33 11.67 49.94
C ILE A 218 -44.22 11.64 48.40
N ILE A 219 -45.18 12.26 47.70
CA ILE A 219 -45.18 12.34 46.23
C ILE A 219 -43.96 13.12 45.74
N ILE A 220 -43.69 14.29 46.31
CA ILE A 220 -42.55 15.14 45.95
C ILE A 220 -41.23 14.39 46.21
N TRP A 221 -41.11 13.70 47.35
CA TRP A 221 -39.91 12.97 47.72
C TRP A 221 -39.61 11.81 46.76
N THR A 222 -40.62 10.99 46.44
CA THR A 222 -40.47 9.83 45.54
C THR A 222 -40.11 10.27 44.11
N PHE A 223 -40.77 11.31 43.60
CA PHE A 223 -40.45 11.89 42.29
C PHE A 223 -39.04 12.51 42.25
N ALA A 224 -38.72 13.41 43.19
CA ALA A 224 -37.43 14.09 43.21
C ALA A 224 -36.26 13.13 43.45
N SER A 225 -36.46 12.10 44.28
CA SER A 225 -35.42 11.10 44.57
C SER A 225 -35.18 10.15 43.40
N SER A 226 -36.22 9.73 42.68
CA SER A 226 -36.07 8.85 41.52
C SER A 226 -35.41 9.57 40.34
N MET A 227 -35.83 10.80 40.03
CA MET A 227 -35.25 11.61 38.96
C MET A 227 -33.77 11.93 39.24
N SER A 228 -33.45 12.37 40.46
CA SER A 228 -32.07 12.69 40.83
C SER A 228 -31.14 11.47 40.78
N LYS A 229 -31.63 10.27 41.14
CA LYS A 229 -30.83 9.05 41.07
C LYS A 229 -30.50 8.67 39.63
N ARG A 230 -31.46 8.79 38.70
CA ARG A 230 -31.24 8.54 37.27
C ARG A 230 -30.20 9.49 36.66
N ILE A 231 -30.33 10.80 36.94
CA ILE A 231 -29.36 11.80 36.46
C ILE A 231 -27.97 11.54 37.05
N GLN A 232 -27.89 11.14 38.33
CA GLN A 232 -26.62 10.78 38.95
C GLN A 232 -25.97 9.57 38.28
N ASN A 233 -26.72 8.51 37.99
CA ASN A 233 -26.18 7.34 37.28
C ASN A 233 -25.60 7.71 35.91
N VAL A 234 -26.30 8.56 35.13
CA VAL A 234 -25.78 9.06 33.85
C VAL A 234 -24.52 9.91 34.06
N THR A 235 -24.52 10.77 35.09
CA THR A 235 -23.37 11.62 35.41
C THR A 235 -22.14 10.80 35.82
N GLU A 236 -22.31 9.78 36.65
CA GLU A 236 -21.24 8.85 37.04
C GLU A 236 -20.70 8.12 35.83
N ARG A 237 -21.59 7.70 34.92
CA ARG A 237 -21.19 7.02 33.71
C ARG A 237 -20.42 7.91 32.73
N MET A 238 -20.84 9.17 32.57
CA MET A 238 -20.11 10.19 31.84
C MET A 238 -18.72 10.45 32.44
N LYS A 239 -18.56 10.39 33.77
CA LYS A 239 -17.23 10.50 34.41
C LYS A 239 -16.33 9.31 34.09
N LEU A 240 -16.88 8.10 34.02
CA LEU A 240 -16.12 6.92 33.61
C LEU A 240 -15.63 7.07 32.15
N LEU A 241 -16.52 7.47 31.23
CA LEU A 241 -16.18 7.80 29.84
C LEU A 241 -15.08 8.88 29.75
N ALA A 242 -15.18 9.95 30.53
CA ALA A 242 -14.18 11.02 30.56
C ALA A 242 -12.81 10.55 31.08
N ASN A 243 -12.78 9.47 31.87
CA ASN A 243 -11.58 8.80 32.32
C ASN A 243 -11.21 7.58 31.44
N ALA A 244 -11.69 7.57 30.19
CA ALA A 244 -11.40 6.53 29.19
C ALA A 244 -11.90 5.11 29.56
N ASP A 245 -12.87 4.95 30.47
CA ASP A 245 -13.51 3.65 30.77
C ASP A 245 -14.82 3.48 29.99
N LEU A 246 -14.77 2.65 28.94
CA LEU A 246 -15.89 2.23 28.10
C LEU A 246 -16.33 0.78 28.38
N SER A 247 -15.73 0.09 29.37
CA SER A 247 -15.91 -1.36 29.60
C SER A 247 -17.23 -1.71 30.31
N GLN A 248 -18.09 -0.73 30.51
CA GLN A 248 -19.22 -0.83 31.41
C GLN A 248 -20.50 -1.18 30.65
N GLU A 249 -21.41 -1.92 31.28
CA GLU A 249 -22.69 -2.37 30.69
C GLU A 249 -23.69 -1.21 30.49
N PRO A 250 -24.49 -1.17 29.40
CA PRO A 250 -25.41 -0.07 29.11
C PRO A 250 -26.34 0.29 30.28
N LEU A 251 -26.59 1.59 30.48
CA LEU A 251 -27.51 2.06 31.51
C LEU A 251 -28.94 1.61 31.20
N LYS A 252 -29.56 0.88 32.13
CA LYS A 252 -30.94 0.39 32.02
C LYS A 252 -31.93 1.37 32.66
N ILE A 253 -32.19 2.50 31.99
CA ILE A 253 -33.20 3.49 32.41
C ILE A 253 -34.41 3.38 31.47
N GLN A 254 -35.50 2.77 31.94
CA GLN A 254 -36.67 2.42 31.11
C GLN A 254 -37.74 3.51 31.01
N THR A 255 -37.44 4.74 31.37
CA THR A 255 -38.42 5.83 31.29
C THR A 255 -38.48 6.44 29.91
N LYS A 256 -39.66 6.93 29.54
CA LYS A 256 -39.89 7.60 28.25
C LYS A 256 -39.62 9.11 28.32
N ASP A 257 -39.26 9.61 29.49
CA ASP A 257 -38.93 11.00 29.75
C ASP A 257 -37.50 11.35 29.28
N GLU A 258 -37.11 12.60 29.46
CA GLU A 258 -35.80 13.14 29.09
C GLU A 258 -34.66 12.39 29.79
N THR A 259 -34.90 11.79 30.96
CA THR A 259 -33.86 11.01 31.66
C THR A 259 -33.58 9.68 30.98
N GLY A 260 -34.58 9.06 30.37
CA GLY A 260 -34.39 7.86 29.54
C GLY A 260 -33.75 8.17 28.19
N GLN A 261 -34.17 9.27 27.55
CA GLN A 261 -33.52 9.73 26.31
C GLN A 261 -32.04 10.05 26.54
N LEU A 262 -31.69 10.72 27.64
CA LEU A 262 -30.30 11.02 28.00
C LEU A 262 -29.48 9.75 28.22
N ALA A 263 -30.05 8.73 28.88
CA ALA A 263 -29.38 7.45 29.09
C ALA A 263 -29.14 6.70 27.76
N ASN A 264 -30.11 6.70 26.85
CA ASN A 264 -29.98 6.07 25.54
C ASN A 264 -28.93 6.78 24.67
N ALA A 265 -28.98 8.11 24.59
CA ALA A 265 -27.99 8.89 23.85
C ALA A 265 -26.57 8.68 24.39
N MET A 266 -26.42 8.59 25.71
CA MET A 266 -25.14 8.28 26.35
C MET A 266 -24.66 6.84 26.03
N ASN A 267 -25.56 5.85 26.05
CA ASN A 267 -25.23 4.47 25.65
C ASN A 267 -24.79 4.40 24.18
N GLU A 268 -25.50 5.10 23.29
CA GLU A 268 -25.17 5.18 21.86
C GLU A 268 -23.80 5.84 21.63
N MET A 269 -23.51 6.93 22.35
CA MET A 269 -22.19 7.57 22.33
C MET A 269 -21.08 6.60 22.80
N GLN A 270 -21.30 5.85 23.89
CA GLN A 270 -20.34 4.84 24.35
C GLN A 270 -20.11 3.76 23.28
N ALA A 271 -21.18 3.25 22.66
CA ALA A 271 -21.07 2.23 21.62
C ALA A 271 -20.32 2.72 20.37
N ASN A 272 -20.61 3.94 19.91
CA ASN A 272 -19.96 4.54 18.75
C ASN A 272 -18.47 4.82 19.02
N LEU A 273 -18.12 5.33 20.21
CA LEU A 273 -16.73 5.52 20.61
C LEU A 273 -15.97 4.19 20.69
N LYS A 274 -16.58 3.16 21.28
CA LYS A 274 -15.98 1.82 21.36
C LYS A 274 -15.72 1.26 19.96
N ASN A 275 -16.70 1.30 19.06
CA ASN A 275 -16.53 0.81 17.68
C ASN A 275 -15.44 1.59 16.92
N MET A 276 -15.38 2.91 17.11
CA MET A 276 -14.35 3.75 16.50
C MET A 276 -12.95 3.37 17.00
N LEU A 277 -12.78 3.18 18.31
CA LEU A 277 -11.50 2.78 18.91
C LEU A 277 -11.07 1.37 18.46
N GLU A 278 -12.01 0.42 18.39
CA GLU A 278 -11.74 -0.94 17.87
C GLU A 278 -11.23 -0.90 16.42
N LYS A 279 -11.87 -0.09 15.55
CA LYS A 279 -11.42 0.09 14.16
C LYS A 279 -10.08 0.80 14.04
N ILE A 280 -9.79 1.76 14.92
CA ILE A 280 -8.49 2.44 14.93
C ILE A 280 -7.40 1.44 15.34
N ALA A 281 -7.64 0.60 16.35
CA ALA A 281 -6.69 -0.43 16.75
C ALA A 281 -6.44 -1.45 15.63
N GLU A 282 -7.50 -1.95 14.98
CA GLU A 282 -7.38 -2.88 13.85
C GLU A 282 -6.58 -2.28 12.70
N ASN A 283 -6.90 -1.04 12.30
CA ASN A 283 -6.19 -0.36 11.21
C ASN A 283 -4.74 -0.05 11.58
N ALA A 284 -4.45 0.28 12.84
CA ALA A 284 -3.08 0.49 13.30
C ALA A 284 -2.27 -0.82 13.22
N GLU A 285 -2.85 -1.96 13.63
CA GLU A 285 -2.18 -3.26 13.52
C GLU A 285 -1.88 -3.62 12.06
N ILE A 286 -2.84 -3.44 11.15
CA ILE A 286 -2.64 -3.64 9.70
C ILE A 286 -1.57 -2.70 9.14
N LEU A 287 -1.57 -1.42 9.56
CA LEU A 287 -0.58 -0.45 9.12
C LEU A 287 0.83 -0.82 9.60
N SER A 288 0.96 -1.29 10.83
CA SER A 288 2.22 -1.78 11.40
C SER A 288 2.75 -2.97 10.60
N SER A 289 1.92 -4.01 10.38
CA SER A 289 2.34 -5.20 9.63
C SER A 289 2.70 -4.87 8.17
N SER A 290 1.92 -4.00 7.52
CA SER A 290 2.19 -3.56 6.14
C SER A 290 3.48 -2.76 6.03
N SER A 291 3.80 -1.98 7.06
CA SER A 291 5.03 -1.19 7.12
C SER A 291 6.26 -2.08 7.34
N GLU A 292 6.17 -3.10 8.18
CA GLU A 292 7.22 -4.12 8.32
C GLU A 292 7.46 -4.87 7.01
N GLU A 293 6.40 -5.27 6.30
CA GLU A 293 6.48 -5.92 4.99
C GLU A 293 7.11 -5.01 3.93
N LEU A 294 6.75 -3.72 3.93
CA LEU A 294 7.34 -2.72 3.03
C LEU A 294 8.84 -2.53 3.31
N THR A 295 9.21 -2.48 4.59
CA THR A 295 10.62 -2.40 5.04
C THR A 295 11.41 -3.62 4.57
N HIS A 296 10.85 -4.81 4.72
CA HIS A 296 11.47 -6.03 4.24
C HIS A 296 11.64 -6.02 2.71
N SER A 297 10.58 -5.67 1.97
CA SER A 297 10.59 -5.58 0.51
C SER A 297 11.61 -4.56 -0.01
N ALA A 298 11.71 -3.39 0.63
CA ALA A 298 12.69 -2.37 0.28
C ALA A 298 14.12 -2.87 0.48
N ASN A 299 14.38 -3.61 1.57
CA ASN A 299 15.69 -4.21 1.82
C ASN A 299 16.04 -5.32 0.81
N GLU A 300 15.08 -6.15 0.41
CA GLU A 300 15.27 -7.16 -0.64
C GLU A 300 15.62 -6.51 -1.99
N VAL A 301 14.91 -5.44 -2.38
CA VAL A 301 15.24 -4.68 -3.60
C VAL A 301 16.62 -4.04 -3.48
N LYS A 302 17.01 -3.55 -2.30
CA LYS A 302 18.36 -3.01 -2.06
C LYS A 302 19.45 -4.07 -2.22
N LEU A 303 19.20 -5.31 -1.79
CA LEU A 303 20.13 -6.42 -2.02
C LEU A 303 20.20 -6.80 -3.50
N GLY A 304 19.05 -6.88 -4.17
CA GLY A 304 18.98 -7.15 -5.61
C GLY A 304 19.71 -6.11 -6.45
N THR A 305 19.56 -4.82 -6.14
CA THR A 305 20.26 -3.71 -6.83
C THR A 305 21.77 -3.76 -6.61
N ARG A 306 22.26 -4.11 -5.41
CA ARG A 306 23.71 -4.35 -5.21
C ARG A 306 24.25 -5.48 -6.07
N GLN A 307 23.48 -6.54 -6.24
CA GLN A 307 23.87 -7.64 -7.13
C GLN A 307 23.90 -7.19 -8.59
N ILE A 308 22.94 -6.35 -9.02
CA ILE A 308 22.95 -5.72 -10.35
C ILE A 308 24.25 -4.91 -10.54
N VAL A 309 24.61 -4.04 -9.59
CA VAL A 309 25.86 -3.25 -9.65
C VAL A 309 27.08 -4.17 -9.79
N THR A 310 27.19 -5.21 -8.97
CA THR A 310 28.31 -6.17 -9.06
C THR A 310 28.36 -6.85 -10.43
N THR A 311 27.20 -7.22 -10.98
CA THR A 311 27.10 -7.85 -12.30
C THR A 311 27.49 -6.86 -13.40
N MET A 312 27.09 -5.60 -13.27
CA MET A 312 27.46 -4.52 -14.19
C MET A 312 28.97 -4.25 -14.18
N GLU A 313 29.63 -4.29 -13.02
CA GLU A 313 31.10 -4.22 -12.93
C GLU A 313 31.79 -5.38 -13.67
N GLU A 314 31.27 -6.61 -13.55
CA GLU A 314 31.81 -7.77 -14.28
C GLU A 314 31.60 -7.63 -15.79
N ILE A 315 30.43 -7.15 -16.22
CA ILE A 315 30.15 -6.90 -17.64
C ILE A 315 31.04 -5.77 -18.16
N ALA A 316 31.29 -4.71 -17.38
CA ALA A 316 32.18 -3.61 -17.76
C ALA A 316 33.60 -4.12 -18.04
N GLN A 317 34.15 -4.93 -17.14
CA GLN A 317 35.45 -5.57 -17.34
C GLN A 317 35.45 -6.51 -18.57
N GLY A 318 34.33 -7.17 -18.84
CA GLY A 318 34.14 -7.99 -20.03
C GLY A 318 34.15 -7.16 -21.32
N ALA A 319 33.44 -6.04 -21.33
CA ALA A 319 33.37 -5.12 -22.47
C ALA A 319 34.72 -4.45 -22.75
N GLU A 320 35.45 -4.02 -21.72
CA GLU A 320 36.80 -3.46 -21.84
C GLU A 320 37.76 -4.49 -22.44
N LYS A 321 37.79 -5.72 -21.92
CA LYS A 321 38.58 -6.81 -22.50
C LYS A 321 38.18 -7.13 -23.94
N GLN A 322 36.89 -7.01 -24.28
CA GLN A 322 36.42 -7.24 -25.64
C GLN A 322 36.91 -6.16 -26.60
N ALA A 323 36.92 -4.90 -26.18
CA ALA A 323 37.49 -3.79 -26.96
C ALA A 323 39.00 -3.97 -27.17
N ASP A 324 39.74 -4.35 -26.11
CA ASP A 324 41.18 -4.64 -26.20
C ASP A 324 41.47 -5.79 -27.19
N ASN A 325 40.75 -6.90 -27.06
CA ASN A 325 40.89 -8.05 -27.95
C ASN A 325 40.53 -7.70 -29.40
N ALA A 326 39.52 -6.85 -29.61
CA ALA A 326 39.18 -6.35 -30.94
C ALA A 326 40.33 -5.52 -31.53
N SER A 327 40.93 -4.62 -30.75
CA SER A 327 42.10 -3.85 -31.21
C SER A 327 43.27 -4.77 -31.59
N GLU A 328 43.55 -5.80 -30.80
CA GLU A 328 44.59 -6.79 -31.12
C GLU A 328 44.27 -7.57 -32.41
N LEU A 329 43.03 -8.04 -32.56
CA LEU A 329 42.59 -8.77 -33.76
C LEU A 329 42.67 -7.90 -35.02
N SER A 330 42.37 -6.61 -34.94
CA SER A 330 42.48 -5.70 -36.09
C SER A 330 43.94 -5.55 -36.55
N SER A 331 44.88 -5.49 -35.60
CA SER A 331 46.31 -5.50 -35.89
C SER A 331 46.74 -6.82 -36.55
N ILE A 332 46.27 -7.95 -36.05
CA ILE A 332 46.54 -9.28 -36.64
C ILE A 332 45.99 -9.36 -38.07
N ALA A 333 44.75 -8.93 -38.31
CA ALA A 333 44.13 -8.92 -39.65
C ALA A 333 44.92 -8.05 -40.63
N THR A 334 45.36 -6.86 -40.20
CA THR A 334 46.18 -5.96 -41.02
C THR A 334 47.54 -6.59 -41.37
N ASN A 335 48.17 -7.26 -40.40
CA ASN A 335 49.41 -7.99 -40.63
C ASN A 335 49.20 -9.18 -41.58
N PHE A 336 48.06 -9.87 -41.49
CA PHE A 336 47.71 -10.99 -42.35
C PHE A 336 47.46 -10.57 -43.80
N ALA A 337 46.78 -9.44 -44.01
CA ALA A 337 46.62 -8.83 -45.33
C ALA A 337 47.99 -8.46 -45.95
N THR A 338 48.85 -7.82 -45.16
CA THR A 338 50.19 -7.40 -45.59
C THR A 338 51.06 -8.59 -45.98
N THR A 339 51.14 -9.61 -45.12
CA THR A 339 51.95 -10.82 -45.38
C THR A 339 51.40 -11.65 -46.55
N SER A 340 50.08 -11.68 -46.76
CA SER A 340 49.47 -12.32 -47.93
C SER A 340 49.82 -11.59 -49.23
N GLN A 341 49.80 -10.25 -49.21
CA GLN A 341 50.21 -9.44 -50.36
C GLN A 341 51.70 -9.63 -50.69
N GLU A 342 52.56 -9.71 -49.67
CA GLU A 342 53.98 -10.05 -49.86
C GLU A 342 54.15 -11.44 -50.48
N ALA A 343 53.48 -12.46 -49.93
CA ALA A 343 53.52 -13.82 -50.46
C ALA A 343 53.06 -13.88 -51.93
N SER A 344 52.03 -13.11 -52.30
CA SER A 344 51.56 -12.99 -53.69
C SER A 344 52.64 -12.37 -54.60
N ASN A 345 53.29 -11.31 -54.14
CA ASN A 345 54.43 -10.69 -54.85
C ASN A 345 55.61 -11.66 -55.00
N HIS A 346 55.88 -12.50 -53.99
CA HIS A 346 56.87 -13.57 -54.06
C HIS A 346 56.46 -14.61 -55.12
N GLY A 347 55.20 -15.05 -55.14
CA GLY A 347 54.64 -15.94 -56.16
C GLY A 347 54.84 -15.39 -57.57
N GLY A 348 54.51 -14.13 -57.81
CA GLY A 348 54.74 -13.47 -59.11
C GLY A 348 56.21 -13.43 -59.54
N ARG A 349 57.18 -13.38 -58.60
CA ARG A 349 58.60 -13.52 -58.94
C ARG A 349 58.98 -14.94 -59.32
N VAL A 350 58.41 -15.95 -58.66
CA VAL A 350 58.65 -17.36 -58.99
C VAL A 350 58.06 -17.68 -60.37
N GLN A 351 56.85 -17.20 -60.68
CA GLN A 351 56.22 -17.34 -61.99
C GLN A 351 57.13 -16.83 -63.12
N ARG A 352 57.61 -15.57 -63.02
CA ARG A 352 58.52 -14.98 -64.02
C ARG A 352 59.81 -15.78 -64.19
N ARG A 353 60.33 -16.39 -63.11
CA ARG A 353 61.51 -17.25 -63.18
C ARG A 353 61.19 -18.58 -63.86
N ALA A 354 60.05 -19.19 -63.56
CA ALA A 354 59.60 -20.42 -64.19
C ALA A 354 59.39 -20.23 -65.70
N GLU A 355 58.78 -19.12 -66.13
CA GLU A 355 58.63 -18.76 -67.55
C GLU A 355 59.98 -18.61 -68.27
N LYS A 356 60.97 -18.00 -67.59
CA LYS A 356 62.34 -17.90 -68.13
C LYS A 356 62.99 -19.28 -68.28
N ILE A 357 62.85 -20.16 -67.28
CA ILE A 357 63.38 -21.53 -67.36
C ILE A 357 62.66 -22.30 -68.48
N LEU A 358 61.34 -22.17 -68.60
CA LEU A 358 60.55 -22.80 -69.67
C LEU A 358 61.08 -22.43 -71.07
N THR A 359 61.44 -21.16 -71.25
CA THR A 359 62.07 -20.67 -72.49
C THR A 359 63.42 -21.35 -72.74
N LEU A 360 64.29 -21.42 -71.72
CA LEU A 360 65.60 -22.08 -71.83
C LEU A 360 65.48 -23.59 -72.07
N THR A 361 64.49 -24.24 -71.46
CA THR A 361 64.19 -25.66 -71.65
C THR A 361 63.69 -25.93 -73.07
N ASN A 362 62.85 -25.06 -73.63
CA ASN A 362 62.41 -25.15 -75.03
C ASN A 362 63.61 -25.02 -75.99
N GLU A 363 64.49 -24.05 -75.74
CA GLU A 363 65.73 -23.87 -76.52
C GLU A 363 66.63 -25.11 -76.41
N GLY A 364 66.83 -25.64 -75.20
CA GLY A 364 67.60 -26.87 -74.96
C GLY A 364 67.01 -28.10 -75.65
N SER A 365 65.69 -28.26 -75.64
CA SER A 365 64.99 -29.32 -76.38
C SER A 365 65.23 -29.18 -77.88
N HIS A 366 65.14 -27.97 -78.44
CA HIS A 366 65.40 -27.74 -79.87
C HIS A 366 66.86 -28.02 -80.27
N LEU A 367 67.82 -27.65 -79.41
CA LEU A 367 69.23 -27.99 -79.60
C LEU A 367 69.45 -29.51 -79.60
N MET A 368 68.82 -30.25 -78.68
CA MET A 368 68.90 -31.72 -78.66
C MET A 368 68.24 -32.37 -79.88
N GLU A 369 67.14 -31.82 -80.38
CA GLU A 369 66.52 -32.27 -81.63
C GLU A 369 67.50 -32.12 -82.82
N THR A 370 68.19 -30.98 -82.87
CA THR A 370 69.20 -30.70 -83.88
C THR A 370 70.42 -31.63 -83.74
N SER A 371 70.91 -31.85 -82.51
CA SER A 371 71.98 -32.81 -82.23
C SER A 371 71.58 -34.25 -82.59
N SER A 372 70.31 -34.64 -82.40
CA SER A 372 69.79 -35.94 -82.79
C SER A 372 69.82 -36.11 -84.31
N LYS A 373 69.41 -35.08 -85.08
CA LYS A 373 69.53 -35.07 -86.54
C LYS A 373 70.99 -35.20 -86.99
N GLN A 374 71.90 -34.50 -86.33
CA GLN A 374 73.34 -34.58 -86.62
C GLN A 374 73.91 -35.98 -86.35
N MET A 375 73.54 -36.63 -85.23
CA MET A 375 74.01 -37.99 -84.94
C MET A 375 73.46 -39.02 -85.92
N LYS A 376 72.23 -38.87 -86.40
CA LYS A 376 71.71 -39.72 -87.49
C LYS A 376 72.51 -39.56 -88.78
N MET A 377 72.99 -38.35 -89.08
CA MET A 377 73.87 -38.12 -90.22
C MET A 377 75.25 -38.76 -90.01
N ILE A 378 75.82 -38.63 -88.81
CA ILE A 378 77.10 -39.26 -88.46
C ILE A 378 77.00 -40.78 -88.52
N ASP A 379 75.92 -41.37 -87.96
CA ASP A 379 75.60 -42.79 -88.05
C ASP A 379 75.60 -43.27 -89.51
N HIS A 380 74.91 -42.54 -90.39
CA HIS A 380 74.89 -42.84 -91.83
C HIS A 380 76.29 -42.80 -92.46
N ILE A 381 77.09 -41.76 -92.18
CA ILE A 381 78.44 -41.59 -92.72
C ILE A 381 79.38 -42.70 -92.24
N VAL A 382 79.33 -43.05 -90.94
CA VAL A 382 80.16 -44.12 -90.36
C VAL A 382 79.77 -45.47 -90.96
N ARG A 383 78.47 -45.74 -91.10
CA ARG A 383 77.97 -46.97 -91.73
C ARG A 383 78.38 -47.10 -93.19
N GLU A 384 78.31 -46.00 -93.95
CA GLU A 384 78.81 -45.98 -95.34
C GLU A 384 80.33 -46.19 -95.40
N SER A 385 81.08 -45.61 -94.45
CA SER A 385 82.54 -45.78 -94.35
C SER A 385 82.92 -47.23 -94.07
N VAL A 386 82.22 -47.90 -93.14
CA VAL A 386 82.40 -49.34 -92.87
C VAL A 386 82.19 -50.17 -94.15
N ASN A 387 81.15 -49.86 -94.93
CA ASN A 387 80.88 -50.57 -96.19
C ASN A 387 82.01 -50.37 -97.22
N LYS A 388 82.46 -49.14 -97.45
CA LYS A 388 83.56 -48.84 -98.38
C LYS A 388 84.88 -49.49 -97.98
N VAL A 389 85.18 -49.52 -96.69
CA VAL A 389 86.38 -50.19 -96.15
C VAL A 389 86.30 -51.70 -96.38
N ASN A 390 85.13 -52.32 -96.21
CA ASN A 390 84.92 -53.73 -96.53
C ASN A 390 85.09 -54.03 -98.03
N GLU A 391 84.57 -53.17 -98.92
CA GLU A 391 84.77 -53.31 -100.37
C GLU A 391 86.26 -53.25 -100.75
N LEU A 392 87.01 -52.28 -100.19
CA LEU A 392 88.45 -52.18 -100.39
C LEU A 392 89.19 -53.41 -99.83
N HIS A 393 88.78 -53.93 -98.67
CA HIS A 393 89.34 -55.15 -98.11
C HIS A 393 89.21 -56.33 -99.08
N THR A 394 88.04 -56.48 -99.73
CA THR A 394 87.82 -57.49 -100.78
C THR A 394 88.73 -57.28 -101.99
N GLN A 395 88.88 -56.04 -102.48
CA GLN A 395 89.77 -55.73 -103.61
C GLN A 395 91.24 -56.07 -103.27
N VAL A 396 91.69 -55.81 -102.04
CA VAL A 396 93.05 -56.18 -101.62
C VAL A 396 93.23 -57.69 -101.54
N GLN A 397 92.20 -58.46 -101.16
CA GLN A 397 92.24 -59.92 -101.25
C GLN A 397 92.38 -60.41 -102.70
N GLU A 398 91.68 -59.78 -103.65
CA GLU A 398 91.83 -60.08 -105.08
C GLU A 398 93.25 -59.75 -105.60
N ILE A 399 93.83 -58.62 -105.19
CA ILE A 399 95.23 -58.27 -105.50
C ILE A 399 96.18 -59.32 -104.92
N SER A 400 95.97 -59.76 -103.68
CA SER A 400 96.78 -60.82 -103.07
C SER A 400 96.77 -62.10 -103.90
N GLN A 401 95.63 -62.46 -104.47
CA GLN A 401 95.49 -63.62 -105.36
C GLN A 401 96.25 -63.42 -106.67
N LEU A 402 96.19 -62.22 -107.26
CA LEU A 402 96.89 -61.90 -108.50
C LEU A 402 98.41 -61.88 -108.31
N VAL A 403 98.89 -61.35 -107.19
CA VAL A 403 100.32 -61.36 -106.81
C VAL A 403 100.85 -62.79 -106.66
N PHE A 404 100.04 -63.71 -106.12
CA PHE A 404 100.38 -65.13 -106.06
C PHE A 404 100.55 -65.73 -107.46
N ILE A 405 99.61 -65.45 -108.38
CA ILE A 405 99.70 -65.92 -109.78
C ILE A 405 100.95 -65.37 -110.48
N ILE A 406 101.29 -64.09 -110.29
CA ILE A 406 102.50 -63.49 -110.89
C ILE A 406 103.76 -64.17 -110.36
N ARG A 407 103.80 -64.50 -109.06
CA ARG A 407 104.93 -65.24 -108.48
C ARG A 407 105.10 -66.59 -109.18
N ASP A 408 104.02 -67.32 -109.34
CA ASP A 408 104.02 -68.64 -109.98
C ASP A 408 104.46 -68.54 -111.45
N ILE A 409 104.03 -67.50 -112.18
CA ILE A 409 104.49 -67.21 -113.55
C ILE A 409 105.99 -66.89 -113.56
N ALA A 410 106.49 -66.07 -112.63
CA ALA A 410 107.90 -65.72 -112.54
C ALA A 410 108.77 -66.95 -112.24
N GLU A 411 108.33 -67.83 -111.35
CA GLU A 411 109.01 -69.08 -111.02
C GLU A 411 109.00 -70.05 -112.22
N GLN A 412 107.87 -70.18 -112.92
CA GLN A 412 107.79 -70.94 -114.18
C GLN A 412 108.69 -70.36 -115.27
N THR A 413 108.75 -69.04 -115.40
CA THR A 413 109.60 -68.35 -116.39
C THR A 413 111.09 -68.51 -116.06
N ASN A 414 111.44 -68.50 -114.78
CA ASN A 414 112.79 -68.80 -114.30
C ASN A 414 113.21 -70.24 -114.66
N LEU A 415 112.30 -71.21 -114.46
CA LEU A 415 112.50 -72.61 -114.86
C LEU A 415 112.60 -72.78 -116.39
N LEU A 416 111.75 -72.10 -117.16
CA LEU A 416 111.77 -72.15 -118.63
C LEU A 416 113.07 -71.57 -119.19
N SER A 417 113.49 -70.41 -118.66
CA SER A 417 114.71 -69.73 -119.08
C SER A 417 115.97 -70.48 -118.65
N LEU A 418 115.98 -71.13 -117.48
CA LEU A 418 117.04 -72.03 -117.08
C LEU A 418 117.17 -73.22 -118.04
N ASN A 419 116.06 -73.86 -118.42
CA ASN A 419 116.07 -74.93 -119.41
C ASN A 419 116.55 -74.44 -120.79
N ALA A 420 116.15 -73.23 -121.22
CA ALA A 420 116.61 -72.63 -122.46
C ALA A 420 118.10 -72.25 -122.42
N ALA A 421 118.63 -71.78 -121.28
CA ALA A 421 120.04 -71.48 -121.09
C ALA A 421 120.91 -72.76 -121.12
N ILE A 422 120.41 -73.85 -120.53
CA ILE A 422 121.05 -75.18 -120.59
C ILE A 422 121.11 -75.67 -122.05
N GLU A 423 120.02 -75.59 -122.81
CA GLU A 423 119.99 -76.09 -124.20
C GLU A 423 120.79 -75.19 -125.16
N ALA A 424 120.84 -73.88 -124.90
CA ALA A 424 121.69 -72.95 -125.63
C ALA A 424 123.20 -73.18 -125.37
N ALA A 425 123.58 -73.56 -124.14
CA ALA A 425 124.95 -74.00 -123.84
C ALA A 425 125.32 -75.32 -124.55
N ARG A 426 124.32 -76.18 -124.81
CA ARG A 426 124.46 -77.46 -125.50
C ARG A 426 124.67 -77.32 -127.02
N ALA A 427 124.12 -76.27 -127.64
CA ALA A 427 124.25 -75.96 -129.08
C ALA A 427 125.61 -75.33 -129.46
N GLY A 428 126.53 -75.13 -128.50
CA GLY A 428 127.89 -74.65 -128.75
C GLY A 428 127.95 -73.25 -129.37
N GLU A 429 128.86 -73.04 -130.33
CA GLU A 429 129.09 -71.72 -130.97
C GLU A 429 127.84 -71.11 -131.62
N HIS A 430 126.89 -71.92 -132.09
CA HIS A 430 125.62 -71.44 -132.69
C HIS A 430 124.59 -70.97 -131.64
N GLY A 431 124.72 -71.37 -130.38
CA GLY A 431 123.78 -71.07 -129.29
C GLY A 431 124.14 -69.85 -128.44
N LYS A 432 125.32 -69.25 -128.64
CA LYS A 432 125.84 -68.14 -127.81
C LYS A 432 124.88 -66.95 -127.68
N GLY A 433 124.26 -66.51 -128.78
CA GLY A 433 123.29 -65.41 -128.75
C GLY A 433 122.01 -65.75 -127.96
N PHE A 434 121.55 -67.00 -128.06
CA PHE A 434 120.37 -67.49 -127.35
C PHE A 434 120.62 -67.70 -125.86
N ALA A 435 121.83 -68.16 -125.48
CA ALA A 435 122.23 -68.33 -124.08
C ALA A 435 122.24 -67.00 -123.32
N VAL A 436 122.70 -65.92 -123.96
CA VAL A 436 122.68 -64.58 -123.37
C VAL A 436 121.24 -64.11 -123.13
N VAL A 437 120.32 -64.32 -124.09
CA VAL A 437 118.90 -63.96 -123.92
C VAL A 437 118.24 -64.80 -122.83
N ALA A 438 118.49 -66.11 -122.80
CA ALA A 438 117.91 -66.99 -121.78
C ALA A 438 118.40 -66.65 -120.37
N GLU A 439 119.69 -66.35 -120.19
CA GLU A 439 120.23 -65.90 -118.90
C GLU A 439 119.66 -64.52 -118.49
N GLU A 440 119.42 -63.62 -119.44
CA GLU A 440 118.79 -62.33 -119.16
C GLU A 440 117.31 -62.49 -118.76
N VAL A 441 116.57 -63.41 -119.41
CA VAL A 441 115.18 -63.75 -119.02
C VAL A 441 115.15 -64.41 -117.64
N ARG A 442 116.15 -65.26 -117.31
CA ARG A 442 116.30 -65.88 -115.99
C ARG A 442 116.49 -64.84 -114.89
N LYS A 443 117.42 -63.90 -115.12
CA LYS A 443 117.64 -62.77 -114.21
C LYS A 443 116.39 -61.90 -114.06
N LEU A 444 115.68 -61.60 -115.15
CA LEU A 444 114.41 -60.87 -115.08
C LEU A 444 113.37 -61.65 -114.25
N ALA A 445 113.26 -62.96 -114.45
CA ALA A 445 112.30 -63.79 -113.72
C ALA A 445 112.62 -63.88 -112.21
N GLU A 446 113.90 -64.03 -111.84
CA GLU A 446 114.35 -63.94 -110.44
C GLU A 446 114.06 -62.55 -109.85
N GLN A 447 114.31 -61.49 -110.61
CA GLN A 447 114.04 -60.12 -110.18
C GLN A 447 112.53 -59.85 -110.02
N VAL A 448 111.68 -60.42 -110.88
CA VAL A 448 110.22 -60.38 -110.75
C VAL A 448 109.78 -61.17 -109.51
N ALA A 449 110.32 -62.37 -109.26
CA ALA A 449 109.97 -63.16 -108.08
C ALA A 449 110.37 -62.46 -106.76
N LEU A 450 111.54 -61.81 -106.73
CA LEU A 450 111.95 -60.96 -105.60
C LEU A 450 111.00 -59.77 -105.43
N SER A 451 110.66 -59.07 -106.51
CA SER A 451 109.72 -57.93 -106.48
C SER A 451 108.32 -58.34 -106.01
N VAL A 452 107.84 -59.51 -106.44
CA VAL A 452 106.55 -60.09 -106.02
C VAL A 452 106.56 -60.48 -104.55
N THR A 453 107.70 -60.92 -104.02
CA THR A 453 107.84 -61.19 -102.58
C THR A 453 107.70 -59.90 -101.77
N ASP A 454 108.27 -58.78 -102.24
CA ASP A 454 108.11 -57.49 -101.59
C ASP A 454 106.69 -56.93 -101.75
N ILE A 455 106.05 -57.08 -102.92
CA ILE A 455 104.62 -56.75 -103.10
C ILE A 455 103.76 -57.58 -102.15
N THR A 456 104.05 -58.87 -101.96
CA THR A 456 103.32 -59.73 -101.02
C THR A 456 103.39 -59.19 -99.59
N LYS A 457 104.55 -58.69 -99.15
CA LYS A 457 104.69 -58.05 -97.84
C LYS A 457 103.84 -56.78 -97.75
N ILE A 458 103.85 -55.94 -98.79
CA ILE A 458 103.05 -54.71 -98.85
C ILE A 458 101.56 -55.04 -98.77
N VAL A 459 101.07 -56.00 -99.56
CA VAL A 459 99.65 -56.42 -99.56
C VAL A 459 99.23 -56.96 -98.19
N ARG A 460 100.05 -57.78 -97.53
CA ARG A 460 99.77 -58.25 -96.16
C ARG A 460 99.71 -57.11 -95.15
N ASN A 461 100.61 -56.13 -95.24
CA ASN A 461 100.58 -54.96 -94.36
C ASN A 461 99.29 -54.17 -94.58
N ILE A 462 98.90 -53.93 -95.84
CA ILE A 462 97.64 -53.27 -96.18
C ILE A 462 96.42 -54.06 -95.65
N GLN A 463 96.41 -55.39 -95.76
CA GLN A 463 95.34 -56.22 -95.20
C GLN A 463 95.22 -56.09 -93.68
N ASN A 464 96.35 -56.08 -92.97
CA ASN A 464 96.38 -55.85 -91.52
C ASN A 464 95.90 -54.45 -91.15
N GLU A 465 96.33 -53.42 -91.90
CA GLU A 465 95.85 -52.04 -91.74
C GLU A 465 94.34 -51.94 -91.94
N PHE A 466 93.78 -52.58 -92.97
CA PHE A 466 92.33 -52.67 -93.15
C PHE A 466 91.62 -53.31 -91.97
N GLY A 467 92.16 -54.41 -91.41
CA GLY A 467 91.62 -55.04 -90.21
C GLY A 467 91.57 -54.08 -89.01
N MET A 468 92.63 -53.29 -88.80
CA MET A 468 92.67 -52.28 -87.75
C MET A 468 91.67 -51.14 -88.00
N VAL A 469 91.53 -50.66 -89.25
CA VAL A 469 90.58 -49.61 -89.62
C VAL A 469 89.14 -50.09 -89.44
N THR A 470 88.80 -51.31 -89.85
CA THR A 470 87.46 -51.89 -89.66
C THR A 470 87.12 -52.03 -88.17
N ALA A 471 88.08 -52.45 -87.33
CA ALA A 471 87.87 -52.52 -85.89
C ALA A 471 87.62 -51.13 -85.29
N ALA A 472 88.43 -50.13 -85.67
CA ALA A 472 88.25 -48.75 -85.21
C ALA A 472 86.91 -48.14 -85.65
N LEU A 473 86.46 -48.39 -86.89
CA LEU A 473 85.16 -47.92 -87.38
C LEU A 473 84.00 -48.64 -86.69
N THR A 474 84.14 -49.91 -86.35
CA THR A 474 83.12 -50.68 -85.62
C THR A 474 82.94 -50.13 -84.20
N GLU A 475 84.04 -49.83 -83.50
CA GLU A 475 83.96 -49.16 -82.20
C GLU A 475 83.41 -47.74 -82.35
N GLY A 476 83.81 -46.99 -83.39
CA GLY A 476 83.26 -45.67 -83.69
C GLY A 476 81.75 -45.68 -83.93
N TYR A 477 81.23 -46.71 -84.62
CA TYR A 477 79.79 -46.90 -84.80
C TYR A 477 79.06 -47.09 -83.47
N LYS A 478 79.61 -47.92 -82.57
CA LYS A 478 79.06 -48.16 -81.23
C LYS A 478 79.05 -46.89 -80.38
N GLU A 479 80.10 -46.07 -80.44
CA GLU A 479 80.14 -44.77 -79.75
C GLU A 479 79.08 -43.79 -80.29
N VAL A 480 78.83 -43.79 -81.61
CA VAL A 480 77.75 -42.99 -82.22
C VAL A 480 76.37 -43.47 -81.79
N GLU A 481 76.13 -44.77 -81.73
CA GLU A 481 74.88 -45.35 -81.23
C GLU A 481 74.62 -44.94 -79.76
N GLN A 482 75.64 -45.04 -78.91
CA GLN A 482 75.56 -44.60 -77.51
C GLN A 482 75.30 -43.10 -77.41
N GLY A 483 76.01 -42.27 -78.18
CA GLY A 483 75.81 -40.83 -78.23
C GLY A 483 74.41 -40.43 -78.68
N SER A 484 73.87 -41.13 -79.68
CA SER A 484 72.49 -40.94 -80.17
C SER A 484 71.45 -41.24 -79.09
N ASN A 485 71.60 -42.37 -78.38
CA ASN A 485 70.72 -42.73 -77.27
C ASN A 485 70.80 -41.72 -76.11
N GLN A 486 71.99 -41.21 -75.80
CA GLN A 486 72.18 -40.18 -74.77
C GLN A 486 71.50 -38.86 -75.14
N ILE A 487 71.59 -38.42 -76.41
CA ILE A 487 70.89 -37.22 -76.89
C ILE A 487 69.38 -37.39 -76.81
N GLN A 488 68.84 -38.54 -77.23
CA GLN A 488 67.41 -38.82 -77.15
C GLN A 488 66.91 -38.82 -75.69
N THR A 489 67.67 -39.39 -74.78
CA THR A 489 67.36 -39.37 -73.35
C THR A 489 67.35 -37.94 -72.81
N THR A 490 68.37 -37.14 -73.16
CA THR A 490 68.48 -35.73 -72.77
C THR A 490 67.32 -34.90 -73.32
N HIS A 491 66.92 -35.13 -74.57
CA HIS A 491 65.73 -34.53 -75.18
C HIS A 491 64.46 -34.83 -74.38
N LYS A 492 64.24 -36.10 -74.00
CA LYS A 492 63.10 -36.50 -73.16
C LYS A 492 63.13 -35.81 -71.80
N THR A 493 64.31 -35.68 -71.18
CA THR A 493 64.47 -34.96 -69.91
C THR A 493 64.06 -33.50 -70.03
N PHE A 494 64.41 -32.81 -71.12
CA PHE A 494 63.94 -31.44 -71.36
C PHE A 494 62.41 -31.36 -71.46
N MET A 495 61.76 -32.30 -72.15
CA MET A 495 60.29 -32.33 -72.23
C MET A 495 59.65 -32.53 -70.84
N THR A 496 60.20 -33.44 -70.01
CA THR A 496 59.69 -33.63 -68.64
C THR A 496 59.88 -32.39 -67.77
N ILE A 497 61.01 -31.67 -67.91
CA ILE A 497 61.22 -30.38 -67.22
C ILE A 497 60.21 -29.34 -67.68
N GLN A 498 59.89 -29.30 -68.98
CA GLN A 498 58.90 -28.38 -69.54
C GLN A 498 57.52 -28.59 -68.93
N ASP A 499 57.07 -29.84 -68.81
CA ASP A 499 55.78 -30.17 -68.22
C ASP A 499 55.73 -29.82 -66.72
N ALA A 500 56.77 -30.18 -65.96
CA ALA A 500 56.87 -29.82 -64.54
C ALA A 500 56.87 -28.30 -64.30
N LEU A 501 57.44 -27.51 -65.21
CA LEU A 501 57.42 -26.04 -65.14
C LEU A 501 56.04 -25.45 -65.44
N LYS A 502 55.27 -26.05 -66.36
CA LYS A 502 53.88 -25.63 -66.60
C LYS A 502 53.02 -25.86 -65.37
N GLU A 503 53.10 -27.06 -64.77
CA GLU A 503 52.39 -27.38 -63.52
C GLU A 503 52.78 -26.43 -62.38
N MET A 504 54.06 -26.05 -62.30
CA MET A 504 54.55 -25.07 -61.33
C MET A 504 53.92 -23.69 -61.54
N VAL A 505 53.85 -23.20 -62.79
CA VAL A 505 53.23 -21.91 -63.11
C VAL A 505 51.74 -21.92 -62.73
N ASP A 506 51.01 -22.97 -63.10
CA ASP A 506 49.59 -23.11 -62.77
C ASP A 506 49.36 -23.13 -61.25
N SER A 507 50.21 -23.85 -60.52
CA SER A 507 50.16 -23.92 -59.05
C SER A 507 50.43 -22.55 -58.41
N ILE A 508 51.39 -21.78 -58.94
CA ILE A 508 51.69 -20.43 -58.44
C ILE A 508 50.52 -19.47 -58.70
N MET A 509 49.87 -19.57 -59.85
CA MET A 509 48.68 -18.77 -60.15
C MET A 509 47.53 -19.07 -59.18
N ALA A 510 47.29 -20.35 -58.87
CA ALA A 510 46.29 -20.74 -57.88
C ALA A 510 46.62 -20.23 -56.47
N VAL A 511 47.91 -20.27 -56.07
CA VAL A 511 48.36 -19.69 -54.80
C VAL A 511 48.15 -18.17 -54.77
N ALA A 512 48.46 -17.46 -55.85
CA ALA A 512 48.27 -16.02 -55.93
C ALA A 512 46.79 -15.62 -55.81
N ASP A 513 45.87 -16.35 -56.46
CA ASP A 513 44.42 -16.12 -56.36
C ASP A 513 43.91 -16.32 -54.92
N ASN A 514 44.34 -17.41 -54.25
CA ASN A 514 44.00 -17.67 -52.86
C ASN A 514 44.54 -16.59 -51.91
N LEU A 515 45.77 -16.12 -52.12
CA LEU A 515 46.36 -15.05 -51.32
C LEU A 515 45.64 -13.70 -51.52
N SER A 516 45.13 -13.43 -52.73
CA SER A 516 44.30 -12.25 -52.98
C SER A 516 43.00 -12.32 -52.18
N LYS A 517 42.30 -13.46 -52.23
CA LYS A 517 41.07 -13.66 -51.44
C LYS A 517 41.32 -13.52 -49.95
N ILE A 518 42.41 -14.10 -49.44
CA ILE A 518 42.79 -13.97 -48.03
C ILE A 518 43.02 -12.50 -47.64
N ALA A 519 43.65 -11.70 -48.52
CA ALA A 519 43.85 -10.28 -48.25
C ALA A 519 42.52 -9.51 -48.20
N ASP A 520 41.59 -9.81 -49.10
CA ASP A 520 40.24 -9.22 -49.11
C ASP A 520 39.45 -9.63 -47.84
N ASP A 521 39.44 -10.92 -47.49
CA ASP A 521 38.79 -11.44 -46.28
C ASP A 521 39.37 -10.82 -45.01
N SER A 522 40.69 -10.56 -44.98
CA SER A 522 41.36 -9.89 -43.86
C SER A 522 40.89 -8.45 -43.70
N GLN A 523 40.60 -7.75 -44.81
CA GLN A 523 40.09 -6.38 -44.79
C GLN A 523 38.64 -6.35 -44.30
N GLU A 524 37.80 -7.28 -44.74
CA GLU A 524 36.43 -7.45 -44.23
C GLU A 524 36.43 -7.77 -42.73
N MET A 525 37.29 -8.71 -42.31
CA MET A 525 37.48 -9.07 -40.90
C MET A 525 37.87 -7.85 -40.07
N SER A 526 38.80 -7.01 -40.56
CA SER A 526 39.17 -5.78 -39.86
C SER A 526 37.99 -4.82 -39.69
N SER A 527 37.07 -4.74 -40.66
CA SER A 527 35.87 -3.91 -40.56
C SER A 527 34.91 -4.44 -39.49
N SER A 528 34.64 -5.75 -39.48
CA SER A 528 33.78 -6.37 -38.46
C SER A 528 34.37 -6.24 -37.06
N ILE A 529 35.70 -6.30 -36.93
CA ILE A 529 36.40 -6.10 -35.66
C ILE A 529 36.23 -4.66 -35.15
N GLN A 530 36.28 -3.66 -36.04
CA GLN A 530 36.03 -2.27 -35.66
C GLN A 530 34.60 -2.07 -35.16
N GLU A 531 33.62 -2.75 -35.77
CA GLU A 531 32.23 -2.73 -35.30
C GLU A 531 32.09 -3.37 -33.90
N ILE A 532 32.80 -4.48 -33.64
CA ILE A 532 32.85 -5.08 -32.30
C ILE A 532 33.43 -4.09 -31.27
N ALA A 533 34.51 -3.40 -31.60
CA ALA A 533 35.11 -2.39 -30.71
C ALA A 533 34.11 -1.26 -30.41
N ALA A 534 33.41 -0.74 -31.42
CA ALA A 534 32.40 0.29 -31.24
C ALA A 534 31.22 -0.18 -30.37
N ILE A 535 30.73 -1.40 -30.57
CA ILE A 535 29.67 -1.99 -29.75
C ILE A 535 30.14 -2.18 -28.30
N SER A 536 31.40 -2.58 -28.08
CA SER A 536 31.96 -2.70 -26.74
C SER A 536 32.05 -1.36 -26.01
N GLU A 537 32.38 -0.27 -26.71
CA GLU A 537 32.35 1.09 -26.15
C GLU A 537 30.92 1.55 -25.82
N GLU A 538 29.95 1.28 -26.71
CA GLU A 538 28.53 1.58 -26.45
C GLU A 538 27.98 0.77 -25.27
N ALA A 539 28.37 -0.49 -25.15
CA ALA A 539 28.03 -1.33 -24.01
C ALA A 539 28.58 -0.76 -22.71
N ALA A 540 29.83 -0.27 -22.70
CA ALA A 540 30.41 0.39 -21.53
C ALA A 540 29.58 1.60 -21.08
N ALA A 541 29.13 2.44 -22.00
CA ALA A 541 28.25 3.57 -21.68
C ALA A 541 26.89 3.13 -21.11
N GLY A 542 26.27 2.10 -21.70
CA GLY A 542 25.00 1.55 -21.19
C GLY A 542 25.13 0.90 -19.81
N ILE A 543 26.29 0.32 -19.50
CA ILE A 543 26.61 -0.25 -18.18
C ILE A 543 26.75 0.86 -17.14
N GLU A 544 27.41 1.98 -17.46
CA GLU A 544 27.49 3.15 -16.58
C GLU A 544 26.09 3.71 -16.24
N GLU A 545 25.24 3.87 -17.25
CA GLU A 545 23.86 4.36 -17.05
C GLU A 545 23.05 3.40 -16.18
N THR A 546 23.15 2.08 -16.42
CA THR A 546 22.43 1.08 -15.63
C THR A 546 22.93 1.03 -14.19
N THR A 547 24.23 1.20 -13.97
CA THR A 547 24.83 1.27 -12.63
C THR A 547 24.32 2.48 -11.87
N ALA A 548 24.30 3.66 -12.51
CA ALA A 548 23.76 4.88 -11.92
C ALA A 548 22.27 4.73 -11.54
N ALA A 549 21.45 4.14 -12.42
CA ALA A 549 20.04 3.86 -12.14
C ALA A 549 19.85 2.87 -10.98
N ALA A 550 20.72 1.87 -10.86
CA ALA A 550 20.71 0.92 -9.75
C ALA A 550 21.07 1.59 -8.42
N GLU A 551 22.04 2.52 -8.41
CA GLU A 551 22.38 3.34 -7.23
C GLU A 551 21.23 4.26 -6.81
N GLU A 552 20.58 4.93 -7.75
CA GLU A 552 19.41 5.78 -7.48
C GLU A 552 18.23 4.96 -6.92
N THR A 553 18.01 3.75 -7.47
CA THR A 553 17.01 2.81 -6.95
C THR A 553 17.35 2.38 -5.52
N SER A 554 18.62 2.12 -5.24
CA SER A 554 19.11 1.76 -3.90
C SER A 554 18.83 2.88 -2.88
N SER A 555 19.13 4.14 -3.26
CA SER A 555 18.83 5.33 -2.45
C SER A 555 17.33 5.50 -2.22
N SER A 556 16.51 5.32 -3.25
CA SER A 556 15.06 5.42 -3.14
C SER A 556 14.49 4.35 -2.19
N MET A 557 15.04 3.14 -2.21
CA MET A 557 14.63 2.06 -1.30
C MET A 557 15.06 2.33 0.14
N GLU A 558 16.16 3.04 0.38
CA GLU A 558 16.50 3.52 1.73
C GLU A 558 15.47 4.53 2.26
N GLU A 559 15.00 5.45 1.42
CA GLU A 559 13.95 6.41 1.80
C GLU A 559 12.60 5.72 2.04
N ILE A 560 12.24 4.74 1.22
CA ILE A 560 11.03 3.92 1.40
C ILE A 560 11.13 3.13 2.72
N SER A 561 12.26 2.49 3.00
CA SER A 561 12.48 1.75 4.24
C SER A 561 12.35 2.67 5.46
N ALA A 562 12.95 3.87 5.42
CA ALA A 562 12.85 4.83 6.51
C ALA A 562 11.41 5.34 6.71
N SER A 563 10.68 5.58 5.61
CA SER A 563 9.27 6.01 5.65
C SER A 563 8.36 4.92 6.21
N ALA A 564 8.62 3.65 5.86
CA ALA A 564 7.90 2.52 6.41
C ALA A 564 8.14 2.36 7.92
N GLU A 565 9.39 2.49 8.37
CA GLU A 565 9.71 2.48 9.80
C GLU A 565 8.99 3.62 10.56
N GLN A 566 8.89 4.81 9.96
CA GLN A 566 8.08 5.90 10.52
C GLN A 566 6.59 5.57 10.62
N LEU A 567 6.02 4.91 9.59
CA LEU A 567 4.61 4.48 9.61
C LEU A 567 4.36 3.40 10.66
N ALA A 568 5.28 2.45 10.84
CA ALA A 568 5.21 1.45 11.90
C ALA A 568 5.22 2.10 13.28
N ASN A 569 6.11 3.07 13.51
CA ASN A 569 6.14 3.83 14.76
C ASN A 569 4.84 4.63 15.00
N LEU A 570 4.28 5.25 13.96
CA LEU A 570 3.00 5.97 14.08
C LEU A 570 1.83 5.03 14.39
N ALA A 571 1.84 3.83 13.81
CA ALA A 571 0.86 2.78 14.11
C ALA A 571 0.97 2.31 15.57
N GLU A 572 2.19 2.09 16.07
CA GLU A 572 2.47 1.78 17.47
C GLU A 572 1.94 2.89 18.40
N GLU A 573 2.23 4.16 18.11
CA GLU A 573 1.72 5.31 18.87
C GLU A 573 0.18 5.37 18.87
N LEU A 574 -0.47 5.14 17.73
CA LEU A 574 -1.93 5.07 17.63
C LEU A 574 -2.49 3.93 18.51
N ASN A 575 -1.85 2.76 18.48
CA ASN A 575 -2.27 1.63 19.30
C ASN A 575 -2.11 1.93 20.80
N GLN A 576 -1.01 2.57 21.19
CA GLN A 576 -0.80 3.04 22.57
C GLN A 576 -1.86 4.05 23.01
N LEU A 577 -2.26 4.97 22.14
CA LEU A 577 -3.35 5.92 22.42
C LEU A 577 -4.69 5.19 22.61
N VAL A 578 -4.98 4.17 21.80
CA VAL A 578 -6.20 3.36 21.98
C VAL A 578 -6.15 2.54 23.27
N GLN A 579 -4.99 2.00 23.66
CA GLN A 579 -4.81 1.25 24.91
C GLN A 579 -5.04 2.08 26.18
N GLN A 580 -5.00 3.41 26.11
CA GLN A 580 -5.41 4.27 27.23
C GLN A 580 -6.90 4.13 27.55
N PHE A 581 -7.71 3.68 26.58
CA PHE A 581 -9.11 3.39 26.76
C PHE A 581 -9.30 1.95 27.22
N LYS A 582 -10.08 1.79 28.29
CA LYS A 582 -10.54 0.49 28.77
C LYS A 582 -11.83 0.14 28.05
N LEU A 583 -11.75 -0.76 27.07
CA LEU A 583 -12.87 -1.14 26.19
C LEU A 583 -13.80 -2.20 26.78
#